data_AF-A0A559TTQ1-F1
#
_entry.id   AF-A0A559TTQ1-F1
#
_cell.length_a   1.000
_cell.length_b   1.000
_cell.length_c   1.000
_cell.angle_alpha   90.00
_cell.angle_beta   90.00
_cell.angle_gamma   90.00
#
_symmetry.space_group_name_H-M   'P 1'
#
loop_
_entity.id
_entity.type
_entity.pdbx_description
1 polymer ?
#
loop_
_entity_poly.entity_id
_entity_poly.type
_entity_poly.pdbx_seq_one_letter_code
_entity_poly.pdbx_strand_id
1 'polypeptide(L)'
;MQRPAAELAEPFTFVVGMDGVLRLAPRRSEHVACAGGAMVLGAGEISFMREADRWTVNEVSNQSTGYCPDVSSWAEVARALDAVELRRPSGFTHEVVFRRCPDCQEHNIVREDDFVCVFCGSDLPAAWNVDPTA
;
A
#
# COMPACT_ATOMS: atom_id res chain seq x y z
N MET A 1 -29.86 8.30 2.77
CA MET A 1 -29.53 7.20 3.70
C MET A 1 -28.20 7.55 4.36
N GLN A 2 -28.22 7.95 5.63
CA GLN A 2 -27.01 8.23 6.42
C GLN A 2 -26.43 6.89 6.91
N ARG A 3 -25.20 6.58 6.48
CA ARG A 3 -24.45 5.40 6.95
C ARG A 3 -23.92 5.67 8.37
N PRO A 4 -24.04 4.72 9.31
CA PRO A 4 -23.62 4.92 10.69
C PRO A 4 -22.08 4.99 10.80
N ALA A 5 -21.58 5.77 11.77
CA ALA A 5 -20.16 6.08 11.97
C ALA A 5 -19.21 4.87 12.10
N ALA A 6 -19.72 3.66 12.28
CA ALA A 6 -18.94 2.43 12.34
C ALA A 6 -18.36 2.00 10.98
N GLU A 7 -18.93 2.44 9.85
CA GLU A 7 -18.37 2.18 8.51
C GLU A 7 -17.15 3.06 8.17
N LEU A 8 -16.79 4.02 9.03
CA LEU A 8 -15.53 4.78 8.94
C LEU A 8 -14.38 4.12 9.72
N ALA A 9 -14.63 2.98 10.36
CA ALA A 9 -13.59 2.22 11.09
C ALA A 9 -12.84 1.21 10.20
N GLU A 10 -13.40 0.81 9.05
CA GLU A 10 -12.71 -0.07 8.12
C GLU A 10 -11.74 0.74 7.23
N PRO A 11 -10.49 0.31 7.06
CA PRO A 11 -9.55 0.99 6.17
C PRO A 11 -10.04 0.92 4.72
N PHE A 12 -9.72 1.95 3.94
CA PHE A 12 -9.94 2.02 2.50
C PHE A 12 -8.81 1.33 1.76
N THR A 13 -9.15 0.70 0.64
CA THR A 13 -8.18 0.40 -0.42
C THR A 13 -7.79 1.72 -1.08
N PHE A 14 -6.49 1.97 -1.29
CA PHE A 14 -6.05 3.12 -2.06
C PHE A 14 -5.06 2.75 -3.15
N VAL A 15 -5.03 3.60 -4.18
CA VAL A 15 -3.94 3.65 -5.16
C VAL A 15 -3.53 5.09 -5.42
N VAL A 16 -2.24 5.31 -5.66
CA VAL A 16 -1.71 6.55 -6.23
C VAL A 16 -1.43 6.26 -7.69
N GLY A 17 -2.22 6.85 -8.58
CA GLY A 17 -2.03 6.66 -10.02
C GLY A 17 -0.73 7.29 -10.52
N MET A 18 -0.33 6.97 -11.75
CA MET A 18 0.81 7.61 -12.42
C MET A 18 0.65 9.13 -12.57
N ASP A 19 -0.57 9.64 -12.46
CA ASP A 19 -0.91 11.06 -12.42
C ASP A 19 -0.70 11.70 -11.03
N GLY A 20 -0.25 10.94 -10.03
CA GLY A 20 -0.07 11.38 -8.65
C GLY A 20 -1.38 11.52 -7.87
N VAL A 21 -2.53 11.13 -8.46
CA VAL A 21 -3.83 11.28 -7.81
C VAL A 21 -4.12 10.10 -6.89
N LEU A 22 -4.45 10.41 -5.63
CA LEU A 22 -4.95 9.46 -4.65
C LEU A 22 -6.38 9.05 -4.98
N ARG A 23 -6.61 7.76 -5.18
CA ARG A 23 -7.92 7.15 -5.39
C ARG A 23 -8.23 6.22 -4.24
N LEU A 24 -9.46 6.28 -3.73
CA LEU A 24 -9.92 5.46 -2.62
C LEU A 24 -11.09 4.57 -3.07
N ALA A 25 -11.10 3.35 -2.58
CA ALA A 25 -12.20 2.41 -2.69
C ALA A 25 -12.46 1.73 -1.33
N PRO A 26 -13.65 1.20 -1.07
CA PRO A 26 -13.91 0.40 0.13
C PRO A 26 -12.92 -0.78 0.25
N ARG A 27 -12.55 -1.21 1.47
CA ARG A 27 -11.52 -2.25 1.73
C ARG A 27 -11.59 -3.51 0.86
N ARG A 28 -12.82 -3.95 0.56
CA ARG A 28 -13.08 -5.19 -0.18
C ARG A 28 -12.98 -5.01 -1.70
N SER A 29 -12.63 -3.81 -2.16
CA SER A 29 -12.28 -3.56 -3.55
C SER A 29 -10.82 -3.93 -3.78
N GLU A 30 -10.57 -4.69 -4.83
CA GLU A 30 -9.22 -4.99 -5.28
C GLU A 30 -8.50 -3.71 -5.73
N HIS A 31 -7.21 -3.58 -5.41
CA HIS A 31 -6.39 -2.43 -5.85
C HIS A 31 -6.39 -2.29 -7.37
N VAL A 32 -6.34 -3.40 -8.10
CA VAL A 32 -6.35 -3.42 -9.57
C VAL A 32 -7.63 -2.80 -10.12
N ALA A 33 -8.77 -3.11 -9.51
CA ALA A 33 -10.04 -2.47 -9.86
C ALA A 33 -10.04 -0.98 -9.51
N CYS A 34 -9.48 -0.59 -8.35
CA CYS A 34 -9.35 0.81 -7.94
C CYS A 34 -8.47 1.63 -8.90
N ALA A 35 -7.43 1.03 -9.47
CA ALA A 35 -6.57 1.63 -10.48
C ALA A 35 -7.11 1.53 -11.91
N GLY A 36 -8.23 0.83 -12.14
CA GLY A 36 -8.72 0.52 -13.49
C GLY A 36 -7.72 -0.33 -14.30
N GLY A 37 -6.89 -1.14 -13.64
CA GLY A 37 -5.86 -1.98 -14.27
C GLY A 37 -4.56 -1.27 -14.65
N ALA A 38 -4.42 0.03 -14.34
CA ALA A 38 -3.22 0.80 -14.68
C ALA A 38 -2.04 0.50 -13.73
N MET A 39 -0.83 0.90 -14.15
CA MET A 39 0.31 1.00 -13.26
C MET A 39 0.05 2.07 -12.19
N VAL A 40 0.66 1.89 -11.02
CA VAL A 40 0.49 2.77 -9.85
C VAL A 40 1.85 3.14 -9.28
N LEU A 41 1.92 4.32 -8.68
CA LEU A 41 3.09 4.79 -7.92
C LEU A 41 3.08 4.26 -6.48
N GLY A 42 1.91 3.86 -5.98
CA GLY A 42 1.73 3.25 -4.67
C GLY A 42 0.34 2.64 -4.54
N ALA A 43 0.21 1.63 -3.68
CA ALA A 43 -1.06 0.96 -3.40
C ALA A 43 -1.03 0.35 -1.99
N GLY A 44 -2.18 0.29 -1.34
CA GLY A 44 -2.27 -0.34 -0.03
C GLY A 44 -3.59 -0.07 0.67
N GLU A 45 -3.57 -0.11 2.00
CA GLU A 45 -4.72 0.19 2.84
C GLU A 45 -4.49 1.47 3.64
N ILE A 46 -5.54 2.28 3.84
CA ILE A 46 -5.47 3.55 4.58
C ILE A 46 -6.73 3.79 5.40
N SER A 47 -6.60 4.15 6.67
CA SER A 47 -7.71 4.58 7.51
C SER A 47 -7.56 6.04 7.92
N PHE A 48 -8.68 6.69 8.20
CA PHE A 48 -8.71 8.09 8.60
C PHE A 48 -9.41 8.23 9.94
N MET A 49 -8.94 9.16 10.75
CA MET A 49 -9.65 9.60 11.95
C MET A 49 -9.85 11.11 11.91
N ARG A 50 -10.83 11.58 12.68
CA ARG A 50 -11.07 13.00 12.86
C ARG A 50 -10.51 13.44 14.20
N GLU A 51 -9.54 14.34 14.14
CA GLU A 51 -8.97 14.99 15.32
C GLU A 51 -9.44 16.45 15.33
N ALA A 52 -10.25 16.82 16.34
CA ALA A 52 -10.99 18.07 16.36
C ALA A 52 -11.75 18.29 15.03
N ASP A 53 -11.37 19.31 14.25
CA ASP A 53 -12.01 19.69 13.00
C ASP A 53 -11.19 19.33 11.75
N ARG A 54 -10.15 18.50 11.88
CA ARG A 54 -9.29 18.08 10.75
C ARG A 54 -9.23 16.57 10.59
N TRP A 55 -9.28 16.12 9.34
CA TRP A 55 -8.99 14.74 9.00
C TRP A 55 -7.48 14.48 9.09
N THR A 56 -7.13 13.31 9.63
CA THR A 56 -5.77 12.79 9.65
C THR A 56 -5.78 11.33 9.25
N VAL A 57 -4.72 10.89 8.59
CA VAL A 57 -4.44 9.47 8.39
C VAL A 57 -4.20 8.86 9.77
N ASN A 58 -4.95 7.81 10.07
CA ASN A 58 -4.81 7.03 11.31
C ASN A 58 -3.81 5.89 11.11
N GLU A 59 -4.02 5.06 10.09
CA GLU A 59 -3.11 4.00 9.68
C GLU A 59 -2.94 4.01 8.15
N VAL A 60 -1.76 3.64 7.68
CA VAL A 60 -1.48 3.49 6.25
C VAL A 60 -0.42 2.41 6.04
N SER A 61 -0.68 1.51 5.10
CA SER A 61 0.23 0.43 4.71
C SER A 61 0.45 0.42 3.20
N ASN A 62 1.52 -0.22 2.75
CA ASN A 62 1.76 -0.54 1.34
C ASN A 62 1.26 -1.97 1.00
N GLN A 63 0.34 -2.53 1.81
CA GLN A 63 -0.12 -3.90 1.66
C GLN A 63 -1.04 -4.05 0.44
N SER A 64 -0.45 -4.39 -0.70
CA SER A 64 -1.16 -4.77 -1.92
C SER A 64 -0.47 -5.97 -2.55
N THR A 65 -1.10 -7.14 -2.52
CA THR A 65 -0.55 -8.37 -3.13
C THR A 65 -0.67 -8.38 -4.66
N GLY A 66 -1.48 -7.49 -5.24
CA GLY A 66 -1.61 -7.32 -6.68
C GLY A 66 -0.53 -6.42 -7.29
N TYR A 67 -0.07 -5.41 -6.56
CA TYR A 67 0.96 -4.47 -7.03
C TYR A 67 2.32 -4.60 -6.32
N CYS A 68 2.34 -5.14 -5.10
CA CYS A 68 3.55 -5.34 -4.29
C CYS A 68 4.52 -4.14 -4.24
N PRO A 69 4.04 -2.91 -3.96
CA PRO A 69 4.87 -1.70 -4.04
C PRO A 69 6.00 -1.72 -3.01
N ASP A 70 7.16 -1.18 -3.39
CA ASP A 70 8.30 -1.03 -2.49
C ASP A 70 8.03 -0.03 -1.35
N VAL A 71 8.78 -0.12 -0.26
CA VAL A 71 8.71 0.85 0.86
C VAL A 71 9.04 2.28 0.41
N SER A 72 9.88 2.44 -0.62
CA SER A 72 10.18 3.74 -1.22
C SER A 72 8.98 4.41 -1.90
N SER A 73 7.91 3.67 -2.22
CA SER A 73 6.65 4.23 -2.73
C SER A 73 5.99 5.21 -1.77
N TRP A 74 6.39 5.21 -0.49
CA TRP A 74 5.93 6.17 0.50
C TRP A 74 6.08 7.63 0.02
N ALA A 75 7.15 7.97 -0.69
CA ALA A 75 7.36 9.34 -1.16
C ALA A 75 6.20 9.84 -2.04
N GLU A 76 5.65 8.95 -2.88
CA GLU A 76 4.53 9.27 -3.77
C GLU A 76 3.19 9.31 -3.02
N VAL A 77 3.01 8.40 -2.05
CA VAL A 77 1.85 8.42 -1.14
C VAL A 77 1.81 9.69 -0.31
N ALA A 78 2.95 10.08 0.27
CA ALA A 78 3.11 11.31 1.04
C ALA A 78 2.76 12.55 0.20
N ARG A 79 3.28 12.63 -1.03
CA ARG A 79 2.99 13.72 -1.97
C ARG A 79 1.50 13.79 -2.32
N ALA A 80 0.86 12.65 -2.54
CA ALA A 80 -0.56 12.59 -2.86
C ALA A 80 -1.45 13.00 -1.66
N LEU A 81 -1.07 12.62 -0.44
CA LEU A 81 -1.76 13.04 0.80
C LEU A 81 -1.59 14.55 1.07
N ASP A 82 -0.39 15.08 0.85
CA ASP A 82 -0.09 16.51 1.00
C ASP A 82 -0.91 17.36 0.02
N ALA A 83 -1.08 16.88 -1.22
CA ALA A 83 -1.87 17.56 -2.25
C ALA A 83 -3.37 17.69 -1.91
N VAL A 84 -3.90 16.83 -1.05
CA VAL A 84 -5.29 16.89 -0.54
C VAL A 84 -5.36 17.43 0.89
N GLU A 85 -4.26 18.02 1.39
CA GLU A 85 -4.14 18.66 2.71
C GLU A 85 -4.48 17.73 3.90
N LEU A 86 -4.29 16.42 3.74
CA LEU A 86 -4.47 15.45 4.82
C LEU A 86 -3.23 15.38 5.70
N ARG A 87 -3.42 15.49 7.02
CA ARG A 87 -2.32 15.21 7.95
C ARG A 87 -1.94 13.73 7.85
N ARG A 88 -0.64 13.47 7.78
CA ARG A 88 -0.08 12.14 7.56
C ARG A 88 1.09 11.85 8.51
N PRO A 89 1.39 10.56 8.76
CA PRO A 89 2.64 10.15 9.41
C PRO A 89 3.87 10.51 8.56
N SER A 90 5.07 10.23 9.11
CA SER A 90 6.34 10.41 8.39
C SER A 90 6.70 9.26 7.44
N GLY A 91 6.05 8.11 7.60
CA GLY A 91 6.25 6.86 6.86
C GLY A 91 4.96 6.05 6.84
N PHE A 92 4.99 4.85 6.24
CA PHE A 92 3.90 3.90 6.44
C PHE A 92 3.82 3.54 7.93
N THR A 93 2.62 3.44 8.48
CA THR A 93 2.45 2.95 9.87
C THR A 93 2.64 1.44 9.94
N HIS A 94 2.39 0.74 8.83
CA HIS A 94 2.62 -0.68 8.66
C HIS A 94 3.30 -0.94 7.32
N GLU A 95 4.61 -1.19 7.36
CA GLU A 95 5.41 -1.49 6.18
C GLU A 95 5.39 -2.99 5.86
N VAL A 96 5.27 -3.31 4.58
CA VAL A 96 5.30 -4.67 4.05
C VAL A 96 6.41 -4.74 3.00
N VAL A 97 7.42 -5.57 3.26
CA VAL A 97 8.57 -5.73 2.37
C VAL A 97 8.29 -6.90 1.43
N PHE A 98 7.86 -6.61 0.20
CA PHE A 98 7.61 -7.63 -0.82
C PHE A 98 8.89 -7.98 -1.58
N ARG A 99 9.09 -9.27 -1.83
CA ARG A 99 10.15 -9.80 -2.70
C ARG A 99 9.58 -10.87 -3.62
N ARG A 100 10.10 -10.95 -4.83
CA ARG A 100 9.82 -12.06 -5.73
C ARG A 100 10.97 -13.06 -5.65
N CYS A 101 10.68 -14.31 -5.31
CA CYS A 101 11.72 -15.32 -5.22
C CYS A 101 12.29 -15.63 -6.63
N PRO A 102 13.61 -15.53 -6.86
CA PRO A 102 14.20 -15.89 -8.15
C PRO A 102 14.03 -17.38 -8.51
N ASP A 103 13.89 -18.24 -7.51
CA ASP A 103 13.83 -19.69 -7.71
C ASP A 103 12.41 -20.18 -7.99
N CYS A 104 11.46 -19.90 -7.09
CA CYS A 104 10.07 -20.36 -7.22
C CYS A 104 9.10 -19.33 -7.79
N GLN A 105 9.55 -18.09 -8.02
CA GLN A 105 8.75 -17.00 -8.60
C GLN A 105 7.59 -16.47 -7.73
N GLU A 106 7.37 -17.04 -6.54
CA GLU A 106 6.35 -16.58 -5.61
C GLU A 106 6.67 -15.20 -5.03
N HIS A 107 5.62 -14.44 -4.74
CA HIS A 107 5.71 -13.19 -3.98
C HIS A 107 5.76 -13.49 -2.48
N ASN A 108 6.87 -13.17 -1.86
CA ASN A 108 7.14 -13.35 -0.44
C ASN A 108 7.05 -12.02 0.31
N ILE A 109 6.54 -12.06 1.54
CA ILE A 109 6.64 -10.96 2.49
C ILE A 109 7.78 -11.26 3.45
N VAL A 110 8.82 -10.44 3.42
CA VAL A 110 9.94 -10.51 4.37
C VAL A 110 9.44 -10.08 5.74
N ARG A 111 9.78 -10.86 6.77
CA ARG A 111 9.45 -10.57 8.18
C ARG A 111 10.74 -10.48 8.97
N GLU A 112 10.82 -9.52 9.88
CA GLU A 112 11.96 -9.39 10.81
C GLU A 112 13.33 -9.36 10.10
N ASP A 113 13.38 -8.75 8.91
CA ASP A 113 14.56 -8.69 8.04
C ASP A 113 15.15 -10.06 7.64
N ASP A 114 14.35 -11.12 7.72
CA ASP A 114 14.74 -12.47 7.28
C ASP A 114 14.43 -12.68 5.79
N PHE A 115 15.46 -12.55 4.95
CA PHE A 115 15.37 -12.65 3.49
C PHE A 115 15.41 -14.11 3.02
N VAL A 116 14.46 -14.92 3.50
CA VAL A 116 14.27 -16.32 3.09
C VAL A 116 12.87 -16.52 2.54
N CYS A 117 12.75 -17.20 1.40
CA CYS A 117 11.49 -17.52 0.78
C CYS A 117 10.74 -18.56 1.61
N VAL A 118 9.55 -18.23 2.11
CA VAL A 118 8.74 -19.16 2.93
C VAL A 118 8.20 -20.34 2.12
N PHE A 119 8.21 -20.25 0.78
CA PHE A 119 7.66 -21.28 -0.11
C PHE A 119 8.69 -22.36 -0.47
N CYS A 120 9.96 -21.99 -0.68
CA CYS A 120 11.00 -22.93 -1.13
C CYS A 120 12.26 -22.94 -0.27
N GLY A 121 12.41 -22.02 0.68
CA GLY A 121 13.58 -21.90 1.57
C GLY A 121 14.81 -21.25 0.94
N SER A 122 14.73 -20.76 -0.30
CA SER A 122 15.84 -20.06 -0.97
C SER A 122 16.01 -18.63 -0.45
N ASP A 123 17.23 -18.10 -0.56
CA ASP A 123 17.53 -16.70 -0.24
C ASP A 123 16.77 -15.74 -1.16
N LEU A 124 16.29 -14.63 -0.58
CA LEU A 124 15.60 -13.56 -1.30
C LEU A 124 16.54 -12.37 -1.53
N PRO A 125 16.35 -11.62 -2.64
CA PRO A 125 17.11 -10.41 -2.88
C PRO A 125 16.89 -9.35 -1.79
N ALA A 126 17.98 -8.69 -1.38
CA ALA A 126 17.90 -7.55 -0.46
C ALA A 126 17.18 -6.34 -1.10
N ALA A 127 17.40 -6.11 -2.39
CA ALA A 127 16.72 -5.07 -3.16
C ALA A 127 15.33 -5.54 -3.62
N TRP A 128 14.38 -4.61 -3.72
CA TRP A 128 13.05 -4.89 -4.25
C TRP A 128 13.12 -5.28 -5.73
N ASN A 129 12.34 -6.30 -6.12
CA ASN A 129 12.43 -6.95 -7.43
C ASN A 129 11.07 -7.44 -7.97
N VAL A 130 9.97 -6.80 -7.55
CA VAL A 130 8.61 -7.27 -7.84
C VAL A 130 8.00 -6.63 -9.08
N ASP A 131 8.59 -5.56 -9.60
CA ASP A 131 8.16 -5.00 -10.89
C ASP A 131 8.08 -6.09 -11.96
N PRO A 132 7.11 -6.00 -12.89
CA PRO A 132 7.09 -6.90 -14.03
C PRO A 132 8.41 -6.71 -14.77
N THR A 133 9.29 -7.71 -14.65
CA THR A 133 10.46 -7.85 -15.51
C THR A 133 9.96 -7.83 -16.94
N ALA A 134 10.32 -6.76 -17.65
CA ALA A 134 10.02 -6.55 -19.06
C ALA A 134 10.38 -7.77 -19.94
#